data_AF-A0A954QWH8-F1
#
_entry.id   AF-A0A954QWH8-F1
#
_cell.length_a   1.000
_cell.length_b   1.000
_cell.length_c   1.000
_cell.angle_alpha   90.00
_cell.angle_beta   90.00
_cell.angle_gamma   90.00
#
_symmetry.space_group_name_H-M   'P 1'
#
loop_
_entity.id
_entity.type
_entity.pdbx_description
1 polymer ?
#
loop_
_entity_poly.entity_id
_entity_poly.type
_entity_poly.pdbx_seq_one_letter_code
_entity_poly.pdbx_strand_id
1 'polypeptide(L)'
;ELVNSLSDELRSKAVIADTAPREIRAAGEPQPPQDAPAGVPASELSDEQSKTLQRLIMAYAGNMPKEVARQRLEKIQAAGPGKVYFAWAGATKPGIGHYYRVQGPSFLIEFVNTQPDAAGNPANHIHCVWRDMAGDFALPASK
;
A
#
# COMPACT_ATOMS: atom_id res chain seq x y z
N GLU A 1 2.57 12.21 -2.06
CA GLU A 1 2.29 13.17 -0.96
C GLU A 1 2.74 12.64 0.39
N LEU A 2 2.12 11.58 0.92
CA LEU A 2 2.33 11.10 2.29
C LEU A 2 3.81 10.93 2.67
N VAL A 3 4.59 10.15 1.92
CA VAL A 3 6.03 9.92 2.21
C VAL A 3 6.84 11.21 2.32
N ASN A 4 6.48 12.24 1.54
CA ASN A 4 7.20 13.51 1.53
C ASN A 4 6.77 14.46 2.64
N SER A 5 5.62 14.21 3.28
CA SER A 5 5.13 14.98 4.42
C SER A 5 5.57 14.43 5.78
N LEU A 6 6.23 13.27 5.81
CA LEU A 6 6.73 12.66 7.04
C LEU A 6 7.95 13.43 7.58
N SER A 7 8.05 13.52 8.90
CA SER A 7 9.29 13.91 9.58
C SER A 7 10.41 12.91 9.25
N ASP A 8 11.66 13.29 9.47
CA ASP A 8 12.79 12.39 9.19
C ASP A 8 12.71 11.09 9.99
N GLU A 9 12.25 11.17 11.25
CA GLU A 9 12.01 9.99 12.08
C GLU A 9 10.97 9.05 11.46
N LEU A 10 9.77 9.54 11.14
CA LEU A 10 8.74 8.71 10.53
C LEU A 10 9.13 8.24 9.12
N ARG A 11 9.86 9.06 8.35
CA ARG A 11 10.35 8.69 7.02
C ARG A 11 11.34 7.53 7.10
N SER A 12 12.25 7.54 8.08
CA SER A 12 13.19 6.44 8.28
C SER A 12 12.52 5.11 8.66
N LYS A 13 11.36 5.17 9.33
CA LYS A 13 10.52 4.00 9.57
C LYS A 13 9.77 3.59 8.31
N ALA A 14 9.21 4.54 7.57
CA ALA A 14 8.35 4.28 6.40
C ALA A 14 9.14 3.75 5.20
N VAL A 15 10.35 4.26 4.95
CA VAL A 15 11.20 3.83 3.83
C VAL A 15 11.93 2.55 4.23
N ILE A 16 11.43 1.42 3.76
CA ILE A 16 11.91 0.09 4.13
C ILE A 16 13.03 -0.43 3.21
N ALA A 17 13.26 0.23 2.07
CA ALA A 17 14.34 -0.09 1.14
C ALA A 17 14.66 1.09 0.21
N ASP A 18 15.94 1.29 -0.09
CA ASP A 18 16.41 2.34 -1.01
C ASP A 18 15.99 2.09 -2.46
N THR A 19 15.77 0.82 -2.83
CA THR A 19 15.37 0.40 -4.17
C THR A 19 13.98 -0.20 -4.12
N ALA A 20 13.09 0.28 -4.99
CA ALA A 20 11.76 -0.31 -5.16
C ALA A 20 11.89 -1.72 -5.78
N PRO A 21 11.02 -2.67 -5.41
CA PRO A 21 10.97 -3.96 -6.07
C PRO A 21 10.62 -3.77 -7.55
N ARG A 22 11.01 -4.74 -8.40
CA ARG A 22 10.66 -4.71 -9.83
C ARG A 22 9.16 -4.91 -10.09
N GLU A 23 8.46 -5.47 -9.10
CA GLU A 23 7.07 -5.90 -9.18
C GLU A 23 6.44 -5.93 -7.76
N ILE A 24 5.11 -6.04 -7.67
CA ILE A 24 4.41 -6.38 -6.41
C ILE A 24 4.90 -7.73 -5.84
N ARG A 25 4.82 -7.90 -4.51
CA ARG A 25 5.50 -9.01 -3.79
C ARG A 25 4.98 -10.42 -4.10
N ALA A 26 3.76 -10.55 -4.60
CA ALA A 26 3.11 -11.82 -4.93
C ALA A 26 2.49 -11.77 -6.34
N ALA A 27 3.25 -11.26 -7.31
CA ALA A 27 2.80 -11.20 -8.69
C ALA A 27 2.57 -12.61 -9.26
N GLY A 28 1.41 -12.81 -9.87
CA GLY A 28 1.00 -14.10 -10.42
C GLY A 28 0.50 -15.10 -9.37
N GLU A 29 0.64 -14.81 -8.07
CA GLU A 29 0.21 -15.70 -7.00
C GLU A 29 -1.25 -15.45 -6.59
N PRO A 30 -2.03 -16.51 -6.34
CA PRO A 30 -3.45 -16.40 -6.02
C PRO A 30 -3.69 -15.78 -4.64
N GLN A 31 -2.72 -15.85 -3.71
CA GLN A 31 -2.86 -15.38 -2.34
C GLN A 31 -1.91 -14.21 -2.05
N PRO A 32 -2.28 -13.27 -1.14
CA PRO A 32 -1.41 -12.16 -0.80
C PRO A 32 -0.20 -12.61 0.05
N PRO A 33 0.88 -11.82 0.05
CA PRO A 33 1.98 -12.02 0.99
C PRO A 33 1.47 -12.01 2.44
N GLN A 34 1.93 -12.95 3.26
CA GLN A 34 1.52 -13.11 4.66
C GLN A 34 2.51 -12.48 5.66
N ASP A 35 3.55 -11.78 5.17
CA ASP A 35 4.53 -11.13 6.04
C ASP A 35 3.87 -10.08 6.94
N ALA A 36 4.46 -9.88 8.12
CA ALA A 36 4.06 -8.80 9.01
C ALA A 36 4.10 -7.44 8.30
N PRO A 37 3.19 -6.50 8.66
CA PRO A 37 3.24 -5.16 8.14
C PRO A 37 4.56 -4.48 8.50
N ALA A 38 5.04 -3.61 7.62
CA ALA A 38 6.24 -2.81 7.84
C ALA A 38 5.92 -1.33 7.64
N GLY A 39 6.81 -0.47 8.10
CA GLY A 39 6.66 0.97 7.96
C GLY A 39 6.07 1.63 9.21
N VAL A 40 5.40 2.76 8.99
CA VAL A 40 4.83 3.58 10.07
C VAL A 40 3.38 3.15 10.34
N PRO A 41 3.00 2.85 11.59
CA PRO A 41 1.59 2.65 11.93
C PRO A 41 0.82 3.97 11.80
N ALA A 42 -0.42 3.91 11.31
CA ALA A 42 -1.25 5.10 11.11
C ALA A 42 -1.54 5.86 12.42
N SER A 43 -1.41 5.20 13.58
CA SER A 43 -1.50 5.86 14.89
C SER A 43 -0.35 6.82 15.21
N GLU A 44 0.78 6.73 14.50
CA GLU A 44 1.92 7.66 14.65
C GLU A 44 1.84 8.86 13.68
N LEU A 45 0.88 8.86 12.75
CA LEU A 45 0.72 9.93 11.78
C LEU A 45 -0.02 11.13 12.40
N SER A 46 0.32 12.34 11.97
CA SER A 46 -0.47 13.54 12.28
C SER A 46 -1.87 13.44 11.66
N ASP A 47 -2.78 14.33 12.05
CA ASP A 47 -4.14 14.37 11.48
C ASP A 47 -4.14 14.58 9.96
N GLU A 48 -3.28 15.46 9.43
CA GLU A 48 -3.15 15.73 7.99
C GLU A 48 -2.58 14.52 7.23
N GLN A 49 -1.57 13.86 7.81
CA GLN A 49 -0.97 12.66 7.25
C GLN A 49 -1.98 11.49 7.27
N SER A 50 -2.72 11.34 8.36
CA SER A 50 -3.80 10.36 8.51
C SER A 50 -4.91 10.59 7.49
N LYS A 51 -5.35 11.84 7.28
CA LYS A 51 -6.31 12.20 6.22
C LYS A 51 -5.77 11.82 4.83
N THR A 52 -4.49 12.03 4.59
CA THR A 52 -3.85 11.68 3.31
C THR A 52 -3.81 10.16 3.10
N LEU A 53 -3.47 9.38 4.14
CA LEU A 53 -3.54 7.92 4.10
C LEU A 53 -4.98 7.42 3.87
N GLN A 54 -5.97 8.03 4.54
CA GLN A 54 -7.38 7.68 4.36
C GLN A 54 -7.87 7.98 2.93
N ARG A 55 -7.49 9.13 2.35
CA ARG A 55 -7.77 9.43 0.93
C ARG A 55 -7.18 8.36 0.00
N LEU A 56 -5.96 7.91 0.27
CA LEU A 56 -5.33 6.83 -0.48
C LEU A 56 -6.15 5.54 -0.38
N ILE A 57 -6.49 5.09 0.83
CA ILE A 57 -7.31 3.88 1.02
C ILE A 57 -8.66 3.99 0.31
N MET A 58 -9.34 5.14 0.45
CA MET A 58 -10.63 5.40 -0.21
C MET A 58 -10.51 5.40 -1.74
N ALA A 59 -9.40 5.88 -2.32
CA ALA A 59 -9.18 5.85 -3.76
C ALA A 59 -9.16 4.43 -4.31
N TYR A 60 -8.59 3.46 -3.57
CA TYR A 60 -8.63 2.06 -3.98
C TYR A 60 -9.99 1.41 -3.70
N ALA A 61 -10.54 1.60 -2.50
CA ALA A 61 -11.83 1.02 -2.13
C ALA A 61 -12.97 1.52 -3.04
N GLY A 62 -12.90 2.78 -3.49
CA GLY A 62 -13.89 3.41 -4.36
C GLY A 62 -13.98 2.82 -5.77
N ASN A 63 -13.01 2.02 -6.20
CA ASN A 63 -13.08 1.28 -7.46
C ASN A 63 -13.94 0.01 -7.37
N MET A 64 -14.43 -0.34 -6.18
CA MET A 64 -15.26 -1.52 -5.95
C MET A 64 -16.75 -1.15 -5.90
N PRO A 65 -17.66 -2.12 -6.09
CA PRO A 65 -19.07 -1.90 -5.81
C PRO A 65 -19.27 -1.32 -4.40
N LYS A 66 -20.20 -0.36 -4.27
CA LYS A 66 -20.38 0.43 -3.03
C LYS A 66 -20.46 -0.42 -1.77
N GLU A 67 -21.20 -1.53 -1.84
CA GLU A 67 -21.39 -2.43 -0.70
C GLU A 67 -20.09 -3.17 -0.32
N VAL A 68 -19.29 -3.59 -1.31
CA VAL A 68 -17.97 -4.20 -1.07
C VAL A 68 -17.02 -3.18 -0.44
N ALA A 69 -17.00 -1.95 -0.96
CA ALA A 69 -16.19 -0.87 -0.41
C ALA A 69 -16.57 -0.57 1.04
N ARG A 70 -17.87 -0.45 1.34
CA ARG A 70 -18.40 -0.23 2.70
C ARG A 70 -17.91 -1.30 3.66
N GLN A 71 -18.13 -2.58 3.35
CA GLN A 71 -17.72 -3.70 4.21
C GLN A 71 -16.20 -3.74 4.45
N ARG A 72 -15.39 -3.44 3.42
CA ARG A 72 -13.93 -3.42 3.54
C ARG A 72 -13.46 -2.26 4.41
N LEU A 73 -14.02 -1.07 4.23
CA LEU A 73 -13.69 0.11 5.04
C LEU A 73 -14.12 -0.07 6.51
N GLU A 74 -15.26 -0.71 6.77
CA GLU A 74 -15.69 -1.06 8.14
C GLU A 74 -14.70 -2.00 8.84
N LYS A 75 -14.19 -3.03 8.14
CA LYS A 75 -13.15 -3.91 8.69
C LYS A 75 -11.86 -3.14 9.03
N ILE A 76 -11.46 -2.20 8.18
CA ILE A 76 -10.28 -1.36 8.42
C ILE A 76 -10.50 -0.46 9.63
N GLN A 77 -11.67 0.18 9.72
CA GLN A 77 -12.03 1.05 10.85
C GLN A 77 -12.06 0.27 12.16
N ALA A 78 -12.67 -0.93 12.16
CA ALA A 78 -12.75 -1.79 13.33
C ALA A 78 -11.37 -2.29 13.82
N ALA A 79 -10.42 -2.49 12.91
CA ALA A 79 -9.04 -2.86 13.27
C ALA A 79 -8.30 -1.74 14.02
N GLY A 80 -8.66 -0.48 13.74
CA GLY A 80 -8.06 0.71 14.34
C GLY A 80 -6.73 1.13 13.69
N PRO A 81 -6.34 2.41 13.83
CA PRO A 81 -5.18 2.98 13.14
C PRO A 81 -3.84 2.37 13.57
N GLY A 82 -3.75 1.84 14.80
CA GLY A 82 -2.54 1.16 15.28
C GLY A 82 -2.22 -0.16 14.59
N LYS A 83 -3.13 -0.68 13.73
CA LYS A 83 -2.92 -1.92 12.96
C LYS A 83 -2.77 -1.70 11.47
N VAL A 84 -2.84 -0.45 11.00
CA VAL A 84 -2.68 -0.11 9.59
C VAL A 84 -1.33 0.56 9.40
N TYR A 85 -0.51 0.03 8.51
CA TYR A 85 0.87 0.49 8.31
C TYR A 85 1.09 1.01 6.90
N PHE A 86 1.87 2.06 6.78
CA PHE A 86 2.33 2.62 5.52
C PHE A 86 3.84 2.40 5.35
N ALA A 87 4.22 1.76 4.26
CA ALA A 87 5.62 1.55 3.87
C ALA A 87 5.88 2.06 2.44
N TRP A 88 7.14 2.43 2.20
CA TRP A 88 7.67 2.97 0.96
C TRP A 88 8.99 2.29 0.59
N ALA A 89 9.26 2.16 -0.70
CA ALA A 89 10.59 1.81 -1.20
C ALA A 89 10.92 2.57 -2.48
N GLY A 90 12.20 2.80 -2.73
CA GLY A 90 12.66 3.54 -3.91
C GLY A 90 12.56 5.06 -3.76
N ALA A 91 12.59 5.74 -4.89
CA ALA A 91 12.69 7.19 -4.92
C ALA A 91 11.45 7.89 -4.35
N THR A 92 11.64 9.07 -3.76
CA THR A 92 10.52 9.94 -3.32
C THR A 92 10.22 11.07 -4.31
N LYS A 93 10.87 11.02 -5.48
CA LYS A 93 10.74 12.00 -6.56
C LYS A 93 9.90 11.43 -7.70
N PRO A 94 8.99 12.22 -8.30
CA PRO A 94 8.25 11.82 -9.49
C PRO A 94 9.16 11.40 -10.65
N GLY A 95 8.71 10.47 -11.50
CA GLY A 95 9.45 10.00 -12.69
C GLY A 95 10.62 9.06 -12.39
N ILE A 96 10.78 8.62 -11.13
CA ILE A 96 11.79 7.65 -10.72
C ILE A 96 11.09 6.46 -10.06
N GLY A 97 11.67 5.27 -10.21
CA GLY A 97 11.14 4.01 -9.69
C GLY A 97 10.78 4.07 -8.20
N HIS A 98 9.53 3.78 -7.87
CA HIS A 98 9.06 3.79 -6.49
C HIS A 98 7.93 2.80 -6.23
N TYR A 99 7.73 2.50 -4.95
CA TYR A 99 6.78 1.53 -4.43
C TYR A 99 6.19 2.02 -3.11
N TYR A 100 4.93 1.68 -2.86
CA TYR A 100 4.37 1.78 -1.53
C TYR A 100 3.41 0.63 -1.25
N ARG A 101 3.19 0.39 0.04
CA ARG A 101 2.11 -0.45 0.51
C ARG A 101 1.38 0.12 1.71
N VAL A 102 0.09 -0.16 1.78
CA VAL A 102 -0.73 0.05 2.98
C VAL A 102 -1.26 -1.30 3.41
N GLN A 103 -0.88 -1.75 4.59
CA GLN A 103 -1.20 -3.10 5.05
C GLN A 103 -1.89 -3.04 6.41
N GLY A 104 -3.01 -3.75 6.54
CA GLY A 104 -3.68 -3.99 7.80
C GLY A 104 -4.13 -5.45 7.93
N PRO A 105 -4.82 -5.83 9.00
CA PRO A 105 -5.18 -7.24 9.25
C PRO A 105 -6.15 -7.81 8.21
N SER A 106 -6.93 -6.97 7.54
CA SER A 106 -7.95 -7.37 6.58
C SER A 106 -7.60 -7.08 5.13
N PHE A 107 -6.52 -6.34 4.86
CA PHE A 107 -6.26 -5.84 3.51
C PHE A 107 -4.79 -5.48 3.27
N LEU A 108 -4.44 -5.48 1.99
CA LEU A 108 -3.18 -4.98 1.49
C LEU A 108 -3.44 -4.16 0.22
N ILE A 109 -2.98 -2.92 0.21
CA ILE A 109 -2.81 -2.12 -1.00
C ILE A 109 -1.32 -2.18 -1.36
N GLU A 110 -1.00 -2.53 -2.60
CA GLU A 110 0.35 -2.39 -3.15
C GLU A 110 0.32 -1.55 -4.42
N PHE A 111 1.40 -0.79 -4.61
CA PHE A 111 1.68 -0.01 -5.79
C PHE A 111 3.16 -0.12 -6.10
N VAL A 112 3.48 -0.35 -7.38
CA VAL A 112 4.83 -0.28 -7.91
C VAL A 112 4.81 0.45 -9.24
N ASN A 113 5.79 1.31 -9.45
CA ASN A 113 6.01 1.96 -10.72
C ASN A 113 7.51 2.08 -10.98
N THR A 114 8.08 1.03 -11.56
CA THR A 114 9.52 0.91 -11.84
C THR A 114 9.82 0.57 -13.28
N GLN A 115 8.86 -0.05 -13.99
CA GLN A 115 9.04 -0.50 -15.36
C GLN A 115 8.97 0.68 -16.35
N PRO A 116 9.77 0.66 -17.43
CA PRO A 116 9.68 1.68 -18.46
C PRO A 116 8.47 1.47 -19.37
N ASP A 117 8.03 2.53 -20.05
CA ASP A 117 7.10 2.41 -21.18
C ASP A 117 7.81 1.91 -22.46
N ALA A 118 7.05 1.77 -23.55
CA ALA A 118 7.57 1.33 -24.85
C ALA A 118 8.59 2.30 -25.47
N ALA A 119 8.63 3.55 -25.04
CA ALA A 119 9.62 4.55 -25.47
C ALA A 119 10.86 4.58 -24.55
N GLY A 120 10.91 3.75 -23.51
CA GLY A 120 12.01 3.68 -22.57
C GLY A 120 11.95 4.71 -21.44
N ASN A 121 10.83 5.43 -21.27
CA ASN A 121 10.69 6.37 -20.16
C ASN A 121 10.57 5.58 -18.85
N PRO A 122 11.45 5.79 -17.86
CA PRO A 122 11.44 5.01 -16.62
C PRO A 122 10.19 5.30 -15.80
N ALA A 123 9.79 4.33 -14.97
CA ALA A 123 8.66 4.47 -14.04
C ALA A 123 7.40 5.03 -14.73
N ASN A 124 6.99 4.40 -15.82
CA ASN A 124 5.81 4.76 -16.59
C ASN A 124 4.90 3.55 -16.87
N HIS A 125 4.95 2.56 -15.99
CA HIS A 125 4.09 1.38 -16.05
C HIS A 125 3.75 0.97 -14.63
N ILE A 126 2.54 1.35 -14.22
CA ILE A 126 2.05 1.18 -12.86
C ILE A 126 1.38 -0.18 -12.76
N HIS A 127 1.79 -0.95 -11.76
CA HIS A 127 0.98 -2.03 -11.22
C HIS A 127 0.49 -1.64 -9.84
N CYS A 128 -0.81 -1.79 -9.59
CA CYS A 128 -1.39 -1.56 -8.29
C CYS A 128 -2.53 -2.53 -8.03
N VAL A 129 -2.71 -2.89 -6.76
CA VAL A 129 -3.65 -3.93 -6.38
C VAL A 129 -4.20 -3.70 -4.98
N TRP A 130 -5.43 -4.17 -4.76
CA TRP A 130 -5.98 -4.45 -3.44
C TRP A 130 -6.09 -5.96 -3.27
N ARG A 131 -5.54 -6.50 -2.18
CA ARG A 131 -5.67 -7.90 -1.77
C ARG A 131 -6.43 -8.04 -0.45
N ASP A 132 -7.20 -9.11 -0.29
CA ASP A 132 -7.83 -9.47 0.98
C ASP A 132 -6.90 -10.39 1.78
N MET A 133 -6.48 -9.96 2.96
CA MET A 133 -5.52 -10.73 3.78
C MET A 133 -6.12 -12.04 4.32
N ALA A 134 -7.44 -12.22 4.28
CA ALA A 134 -8.11 -13.49 4.58
C ALA A 134 -8.11 -14.46 3.37
N GLY A 135 -7.77 -13.96 2.18
CA GLY A 135 -7.60 -14.72 0.95
C GLY A 135 -8.38 -14.14 -0.23
N ASP A 136 -7.81 -14.28 -1.43
CA ASP A 136 -8.43 -13.78 -2.67
C ASP A 136 -9.18 -14.89 -3.43
N PHE A 137 -10.04 -14.48 -4.37
CA PHE A 137 -10.79 -15.36 -5.27
C PHE A 137 -11.70 -16.38 -4.56
N ALA A 138 -12.22 -16.00 -3.39
CA ALA A 138 -13.02 -16.88 -2.52
C ALA A 138 -12.27 -18.16 -2.07
N LEU A 139 -10.94 -18.11 -2.06
CA LEU A 139 -10.07 -19.12 -1.49
C LEU A 139 -9.47 -18.58 -0.18
N PRO A 140 -9.35 -19.39 0.89
CA PRO A 140 -8.70 -18.94 2.10
C PRO A 140 -7.21 -18.67 1.84
N ALA A 141 -6.65 -17.68 2.54
CA ALA A 141 -5.22 -17.47 2.55
C ALA A 141 -4.50 -18.74 3.02
N SER A 142 -3.54 -19.21 2.22
CA SER A 142 -2.65 -20.30 2.60
C SER A 142 -1.85 -19.88 3.83
N LYS A 143 -1.90 -20.68 4.89
CA LYS A 143 -1.08 -20.50 6.09
C LYS A 143 0.36 -20.92 5.85
#